data_AF-A0A8D3X0V0-F1
#
_entry.id   AF-A0A8D3X0V0-F1
#
_cell.length_a   1.000
_cell.length_b   1.000
_cell.length_c   1.000
_cell.angle_alpha   90.00
_cell.angle_beta   90.00
_cell.angle_gamma   90.00
#
_symmetry.space_group_name_H-M   'P 1'
#
loop_
_entity.id
_entity.type
_entity.pdbx_description
1 polymer ?
#
loop_
_entity_poly.entity_id
_entity_poly.type
_entity_poly.pdbx_seq_one_letter_code
_entity_poly.pdbx_strand_id
1 'polypeptide(L)'
;MQKIKGKRIKISIFLLGLGIIFFLFAGKELVVNEKPVKSDVIIVLSGDNDRLEKGIELYKKGYAAHLILSNGQENNFYHQAKDSGIPEDSIILENHATSTTENAKFTKKLMMNYHFQSAIVVSSNYHMKRVEKTLIKNLRIPKYN
;
A
#
# COMPACT_ATOMS: atom_id res chain seq x y z
N MET A 1 -23.92 8.86 53.30
CA MET A 1 -24.06 9.14 51.85
C MET A 1 -22.76 9.58 51.13
N GLN A 2 -21.64 9.88 51.82
CA GLN A 2 -20.40 10.40 51.18
C GLN A 2 -19.45 9.32 50.58
N LYS A 3 -19.38 8.10 51.15
CA LYS A 3 -18.47 7.02 50.68
C LYS A 3 -18.72 6.55 49.23
N ILE A 4 -19.95 6.68 48.73
CA ILE A 4 -20.34 6.22 47.39
C ILE A 4 -19.79 7.15 46.29
N LYS A 5 -19.71 8.47 46.57
CA LYS A 5 -19.19 9.46 45.61
C LYS A 5 -17.69 9.25 45.35
N GLY A 6 -16.89 9.01 46.39
CA GLY A 6 -15.45 8.77 46.26
C GLY A 6 -15.11 7.49 45.48
N LYS A 7 -15.92 6.43 45.63
CA LYS A 7 -15.74 5.18 44.87
C LYS A 7 -16.05 5.37 43.38
N ARG A 8 -17.10 6.15 43.07
CA ARG A 8 -17.46 6.49 41.67
C ARG A 8 -16.39 7.33 40.97
N ILE A 9 -15.82 8.33 41.66
CA ILE A 9 -14.75 9.17 41.11
C ILE A 9 -13.50 8.32 40.78
N LYS A 10 -13.10 7.40 41.66
CA LYS A 10 -11.97 6.50 41.42
C LYS A 10 -12.20 5.56 40.23
N ILE A 11 -13.42 5.06 40.05
CA ILE A 11 -13.80 4.22 38.91
C ILE A 11 -13.75 5.03 37.61
N SER A 12 -14.24 6.27 37.61
CA SER A 12 -14.19 7.14 36.43
C SER A 12 -12.77 7.47 36.00
N ILE A 13 -11.85 7.74 36.93
CA ILE A 13 -10.43 8.00 36.63
C ILE A 13 -9.76 6.73 36.06
N PHE A 14 -10.08 5.56 36.62
CA PHE A 14 -9.55 4.28 36.14
C PHE A 14 -10.04 3.95 34.71
N LEU A 15 -11.33 4.17 34.42
CA LEU A 15 -11.90 3.98 33.07
C LEU A 15 -11.32 4.97 32.05
N LEU A 16 -11.08 6.22 32.46
CA LEU A 16 -10.44 7.22 31.60
C LEU A 16 -9.00 6.81 31.25
N GLY A 17 -8.24 6.32 32.24
CA GLY A 17 -6.88 5.81 32.02
C GLY A 17 -6.84 4.59 31.10
N LEU A 18 -7.78 3.66 31.26
CA LEU A 18 -7.97 2.51 30.37
C LEU A 18 -8.30 2.95 28.94
N GLY A 19 -9.15 3.98 28.79
CA GLY A 19 -9.48 4.57 27.49
C GLY A 19 -8.27 5.20 26.80
N ILE A 20 -7.41 5.91 27.53
CA ILE A 20 -6.19 6.52 26.99
C ILE A 20 -5.18 5.44 26.56
N ILE A 21 -4.98 4.40 27.38
CA ILE A 21 -4.10 3.27 27.04
C ILE A 21 -4.63 2.54 25.80
N PHE A 22 -5.93 2.27 25.74
CA PHE A 22 -6.57 1.68 24.57
C PHE A 22 -6.40 2.56 23.32
N PHE A 23 -6.56 3.88 23.45
CA PHE A 23 -6.39 4.83 22.34
C PHE A 23 -4.94 4.87 21.82
N LEU A 24 -3.95 4.79 22.73
CA LEU A 24 -2.52 4.73 22.38
C LEU A 24 -2.13 3.39 21.72
N PHE A 25 -2.80 2.29 22.05
CA PHE A 25 -2.58 0.98 21.42
C PHE A 25 -3.33 0.83 20.10
N ALA A 26 -4.54 1.40 19.97
CA ALA A 26 -5.38 1.29 18.77
C ALA A 26 -4.75 1.93 17.51
N GLY A 27 -3.81 2.87 17.67
CA GLY A 27 -3.08 3.50 16.56
C GLY A 27 -1.90 2.68 16.02
N LYS A 28 -1.40 1.69 16.76
CA LYS A 28 -0.15 0.97 16.43
C LYS A 28 -0.34 -0.25 15.53
N GLU A 29 -1.56 -0.77 15.46
CA GLU A 29 -1.94 -2.00 14.72
C GLU A 29 -2.30 -1.78 13.24
N LEU A 30 -2.19 -0.54 12.73
CA LEU A 30 -2.62 -0.20 11.36
C LEU A 30 -1.52 -0.25 10.30
N VAL A 31 -0.29 -0.59 10.71
CA VAL A 31 0.82 -0.84 9.80
C VAL A 31 0.91 -2.34 9.62
N VAL A 32 0.25 -2.88 8.60
CA VAL A 32 0.49 -4.24 8.11
C VAL A 32 1.88 -4.25 7.50
N ASN A 33 2.89 -4.37 8.35
CA ASN A 33 4.30 -4.43 7.96
C ASN A 33 4.67 -5.89 7.67
N GLU A 34 3.90 -6.54 6.78
CA GLU A 34 4.28 -7.85 6.27
C GLU A 34 5.55 -7.69 5.45
N LYS A 35 6.56 -8.53 5.74
CA LYS A 35 7.80 -8.53 4.96
C LYS A 35 7.44 -8.80 3.50
N PRO A 36 7.91 -7.97 2.54
CA PRO A 36 7.58 -8.18 1.14
C PRO A 36 8.01 -9.57 0.69
N VAL A 37 7.15 -10.23 -0.09
CA VAL A 37 7.42 -11.53 -0.70
C VAL A 37 7.80 -11.28 -2.16
N LYS A 38 8.79 -12.02 -2.68
CA LYS A 38 9.13 -11.95 -4.10
C LYS A 38 7.88 -12.12 -4.96
N SER A 39 7.73 -11.27 -5.96
CA SER A 39 6.57 -11.19 -6.84
C SER A 39 7.01 -10.97 -8.28
N ASP A 40 6.11 -11.17 -9.22
CA ASP A 40 6.42 -10.98 -10.65
C ASP A 40 6.63 -9.50 -10.99
N VAL A 41 5.90 -8.61 -10.30
CA VAL A 41 5.94 -7.16 -10.55
C VAL A 41 5.79 -6.34 -9.26
N ILE A 42 6.38 -5.14 -9.24
CA ILE A 42 6.09 -4.11 -8.23
C ILE A 42 5.19 -3.06 -8.89
N ILE A 43 4.07 -2.73 -8.26
CA ILE A 43 3.15 -1.69 -8.70
C ILE A 43 3.33 -0.49 -7.78
N VAL A 44 3.74 0.65 -8.32
CA VAL A 44 3.82 1.92 -7.60
C VAL A 44 2.64 2.79 -8.01
N LEU A 45 1.81 3.17 -7.05
CA LEU A 45 0.69 4.10 -7.27
C LEU A 45 1.20 5.55 -7.23
N SER A 46 0.84 6.38 -8.22
CA SER A 46 1.20 7.81 -8.24
C SER A 46 0.79 8.54 -6.96
N GLY A 47 1.55 9.56 -6.61
CA GLY A 47 1.43 10.32 -5.38
C GLY A 47 2.77 10.92 -4.98
N ASP A 48 3.15 10.72 -3.72
CA ASP A 48 4.41 11.17 -3.11
C ASP A 48 5.63 10.37 -3.59
N ASN A 49 6.78 11.05 -3.68
CA ASN A 49 8.05 10.49 -4.11
C ASN A 49 8.51 9.31 -3.23
N ASP A 50 8.14 9.30 -1.94
CA ASP A 50 8.44 8.21 -1.00
C ASP A 50 7.99 6.84 -1.54
N ARG A 51 6.88 6.80 -2.31
CA ARG A 51 6.40 5.56 -2.93
C ARG A 51 7.31 5.09 -4.05
N LEU A 52 7.77 6.03 -4.87
CA LEU A 52 8.68 5.74 -5.97
C LEU A 52 10.01 5.23 -5.42
N GLU A 53 10.57 5.93 -4.44
CA GLU A 53 11.80 5.52 -3.75
C GLU A 53 11.67 4.11 -3.18
N LYS A 54 10.53 3.81 -2.54
CA LYS A 54 10.28 2.47 -2.01
C LYS A 54 10.16 1.41 -3.11
N GLY A 55 9.48 1.72 -4.22
CA GLY A 55 9.39 0.83 -5.37
C GLY A 55 10.76 0.53 -5.98
N ILE A 56 11.60 1.56 -6.13
CA ILE A 56 12.98 1.43 -6.62
C ILE A 56 13.83 0.60 -5.66
N GLU A 57 13.71 0.82 -4.35
CA GLU A 57 14.41 0.04 -3.33
C GLU A 57 14.06 -1.45 -3.44
N LEU A 58 12.77 -1.78 -3.57
CA LEU A 58 12.30 -3.16 -3.72
C LEU A 58 12.80 -3.80 -5.02
N TYR A 59 12.78 -3.06 -6.13
CA TYR A 59 13.32 -3.52 -7.40
C TYR A 59 14.81 -3.84 -7.29
N LYS A 60 15.61 -2.91 -6.74
CA LYS A 60 17.07 -3.08 -6.54
C LYS A 60 17.41 -4.23 -5.60
N LYS A 61 16.53 -4.55 -4.65
CA LYS A 61 16.64 -5.72 -3.76
C LYS A 61 16.23 -7.05 -4.42
N GLY A 62 15.76 -7.02 -5.67
CA GLY A 62 15.39 -8.21 -6.43
C GLY A 62 14.05 -8.81 -6.00
N TYR A 63 13.12 -7.99 -5.50
CA TYR A 63 11.77 -8.46 -5.15
C TYR A 63 10.87 -8.70 -6.36
N ALA A 64 11.13 -8.02 -7.47
CA ALA A 64 10.50 -8.27 -8.76
C ALA A 64 11.41 -7.82 -9.90
N ALA A 65 11.20 -8.36 -11.09
CA ALA A 65 11.96 -8.00 -12.30
C ALA A 65 11.33 -6.83 -13.08
N HIS A 66 10.10 -6.44 -12.76
CA HIS A 66 9.37 -5.37 -13.44
C HIS A 66 8.75 -4.38 -12.44
N LEU A 67 8.59 -3.14 -12.90
CA LEU A 67 7.97 -2.05 -12.17
C LEU A 67 6.83 -1.45 -13.00
N ILE A 68 5.60 -1.55 -12.52
CA ILE A 68 4.46 -0.81 -13.07
C ILE A 68 4.34 0.52 -12.33
N LEU A 69 4.37 1.63 -13.05
CA LEU A 69 4.09 2.96 -12.52
C LEU A 69 2.66 3.37 -12.94
N SER A 70 1.71 3.32 -12.00
CA SER A 70 0.34 3.81 -12.24
C SER A 70 0.31 5.31 -12.12
N ASN A 71 -0.18 5.98 -13.17
CA ASN A 71 -0.01 7.39 -13.49
C ASN A 71 1.46 7.84 -13.47
N GLY A 72 2.36 7.06 -14.09
CA GLY A 72 3.81 7.27 -14.04
C GLY A 72 4.34 8.54 -14.72
N GLN A 73 3.51 9.26 -15.48
CA GLN A 73 3.83 10.61 -16.00
C GLN A 73 3.59 11.72 -14.98
N GLU A 74 2.76 11.47 -13.95
CA GLU A 74 2.65 12.40 -12.83
C GLU A 74 3.97 12.44 -12.05
N ASN A 75 4.36 13.64 -11.62
CA ASN A 75 5.56 13.87 -10.82
C ASN A 75 6.86 13.32 -11.42
N ASN A 76 6.91 13.13 -12.74
CA ASN A 76 8.13 12.68 -13.44
C ASN A 76 8.66 11.29 -12.99
N PHE A 77 7.78 10.42 -12.47
CA PHE A 77 8.19 9.13 -11.89
C PHE A 77 8.94 8.24 -12.87
N TYR A 78 8.55 8.26 -14.15
CA TYR A 78 9.25 7.53 -15.20
C TYR A 78 10.75 7.89 -15.26
N HIS A 79 11.05 9.18 -15.38
CA HIS A 79 12.42 9.66 -15.49
C HIS A 79 13.18 9.41 -14.19
N GLN A 80 12.57 9.65 -13.03
CA GLN A 80 13.18 9.37 -11.74
C GLN A 80 13.54 7.88 -11.55
N ALA A 81 12.69 6.95 -12.00
CA ALA A 81 12.97 5.52 -11.98
C ALA A 81 14.15 5.16 -12.89
N LYS A 82 14.17 5.73 -14.11
CA LYS A 82 15.24 5.55 -15.09
C LYS A 82 16.58 6.10 -14.59
N ASP A 83 16.57 7.32 -14.06
CA ASP A 83 17.76 8.00 -13.49
C ASP A 83 18.31 7.25 -12.27
N SER A 84 17.44 6.49 -11.58
CA SER A 84 17.83 5.60 -10.49
C SER A 84 18.50 4.30 -10.96
N GLY A 85 18.65 4.10 -12.27
CA GLY A 85 19.32 2.94 -12.87
C GLY A 85 18.40 1.75 -13.14
N ILE A 86 17.07 1.94 -13.15
CA ILE A 86 16.15 0.88 -13.58
C ILE A 86 16.13 0.84 -15.12
N PRO A 87 16.36 -0.32 -15.74
CA PRO A 87 16.26 -0.49 -17.18
C PRO A 87 14.88 -0.10 -17.72
N GLU A 88 14.87 0.53 -18.89
CA GLU A 88 13.64 1.03 -19.53
C GLU A 88 12.65 -0.09 -19.87
N ASP A 89 13.15 -1.26 -20.27
CA ASP A 89 12.36 -2.48 -20.54
C ASP A 89 11.75 -3.11 -19.27
N SER A 90 12.24 -2.73 -18.10
CA SER A 90 11.72 -3.15 -16.80
C SER A 90 10.62 -2.21 -16.27
N ILE A 91 10.42 -1.04 -16.90
CA ILE A 91 9.44 -0.04 -16.47
C ILE A 91 8.21 -0.09 -17.39
N ILE A 92 7.04 -0.33 -16.80
CA ILE A 92 5.76 -0.37 -17.48
C ILE A 92 4.94 0.83 -17.02
N LEU A 93 4.61 1.74 -17.94
CA LEU A 93 3.79 2.90 -17.64
C LEU A 93 2.30 2.62 -17.83
N GLU A 94 1.51 3.06 -16.86
CA GLU A 94 0.06 3.16 -16.97
C GLU A 94 -0.30 4.63 -16.76
N ASN A 95 -0.83 5.33 -17.78
CA ASN A 95 -1.08 6.78 -17.73
C ASN A 95 -2.53 7.15 -18.08
N HIS A 96 -3.45 6.18 -18.05
CA HIS A 96 -4.81 6.36 -18.52
C HIS A 96 -5.79 6.61 -17.37
N ALA A 97 -5.42 6.27 -16.15
CA ALA A 97 -6.31 6.38 -15.01
C ALA A 97 -6.47 7.81 -14.50
N THR A 98 -7.73 8.18 -14.26
CA THR A 98 -8.12 9.45 -13.63
C THR A 98 -8.68 9.26 -12.22
N SER A 99 -8.80 8.02 -11.77
CA SER A 99 -9.35 7.65 -10.47
C SER A 99 -8.71 6.39 -9.90
N THR A 100 -8.83 6.17 -8.58
CA THR A 100 -8.33 4.96 -7.91
C THR A 100 -8.93 3.66 -8.48
N THR A 101 -10.19 3.69 -8.92
CA THR A 101 -10.85 2.54 -9.55
C THR A 101 -10.24 2.24 -10.92
N GLU A 102 -9.92 3.26 -11.69
CA GLU A 102 -9.25 3.12 -12.98
C GLU A 102 -7.80 2.64 -12.83
N ASN A 103 -7.04 3.15 -11.84
CA ASN A 103 -5.70 2.65 -11.51
C ASN A 103 -5.72 1.12 -11.33
N ALA A 104 -6.67 0.62 -10.52
CA ALA A 104 -6.82 -0.81 -10.27
C ALA A 104 -7.20 -1.59 -11.54
N LYS A 105 -8.10 -1.04 -12.36
CA LYS A 105 -8.55 -1.66 -13.62
C LYS A 105 -7.42 -1.75 -14.65
N PHE A 106 -6.71 -0.66 -14.90
CA PHE A 106 -5.65 -0.62 -15.91
C PHE A 106 -4.41 -1.38 -15.46
N THR A 107 -4.04 -1.29 -14.19
CA THR A 107 -2.96 -2.12 -13.64
C THR A 107 -3.29 -3.61 -13.74
N LYS A 108 -4.54 -4.02 -13.46
CA LYS A 108 -4.98 -5.41 -13.65
C LYS A 108 -4.87 -5.86 -15.11
N LYS A 109 -5.24 -4.99 -16.06
CA LYS A 109 -5.09 -5.27 -17.49
C LYS A 109 -3.62 -5.47 -17.87
N LEU A 110 -2.71 -4.65 -17.34
CA LEU A 110 -1.27 -4.81 -17.55
C LEU A 110 -0.77 -6.14 -16.96
N MET A 111 -1.16 -6.49 -15.74
CA MET A 111 -0.80 -7.78 -15.17
C MET A 111 -1.24 -8.95 -16.06
N MET A 112 -2.44 -8.89 -16.64
CA MET A 112 -2.92 -9.93 -17.57
C MET A 112 -2.11 -9.95 -18.87
N ASN A 113 -1.83 -8.79 -19.46
CA ASN A 113 -1.08 -8.69 -20.72
C ASN A 113 0.36 -9.20 -20.61
N TYR A 114 0.98 -9.02 -19.44
CA TYR A 114 2.34 -9.47 -19.14
C TYR A 114 2.37 -10.83 -18.40
N HIS A 115 1.21 -11.47 -18.21
CA HIS A 115 1.06 -12.75 -17.50
C HIS A 115 1.60 -12.75 -16.05
N PHE A 116 1.61 -11.60 -15.38
CA PHE A 116 1.97 -11.49 -13.97
C PHE A 116 0.88 -12.06 -13.07
N GLN A 117 1.26 -12.94 -12.16
CA GLN A 117 0.36 -13.63 -11.23
C GLN A 117 0.42 -13.06 -9.81
N SER A 118 1.52 -12.38 -9.48
CA SER A 118 1.79 -11.81 -8.16
C SER A 118 2.33 -10.39 -8.28
N ALA A 119 1.99 -9.54 -7.32
CA ALA A 119 2.48 -8.17 -7.28
C ALA A 119 2.71 -7.65 -5.85
N ILE A 120 3.75 -6.84 -5.69
CA ILE A 120 3.90 -5.97 -4.52
C ILE A 120 3.29 -4.62 -4.86
N VAL A 121 2.34 -4.15 -4.05
CA VAL A 121 1.72 -2.83 -4.25
C VAL A 121 2.31 -1.82 -3.29
N VAL A 122 2.90 -0.75 -3.81
CA VAL A 122 3.48 0.35 -3.06
C VAL A 122 2.53 1.55 -3.09
N SER A 123 2.10 1.98 -1.90
CA SER A 123 1.20 3.12 -1.66
C SER A 123 1.66 3.90 -0.42
N SER A 124 1.03 5.05 -0.12
CA SER A 124 1.41 5.85 1.05
C SER A 124 0.98 5.21 2.37
N ASN A 125 1.77 5.43 3.41
CA ASN A 125 1.49 5.02 4.80
C ASN A 125 0.12 5.53 5.32
N TYR A 126 -0.47 6.53 4.67
CA TYR A 126 -1.73 7.14 5.10
C TYR A 126 -3.00 6.44 4.57
N HIS A 127 -2.88 5.44 3.68
CA HIS A 127 -4.04 4.83 3.02
C HIS A 127 -4.05 3.29 2.94
N MET A 128 -3.38 2.61 3.86
CA MET A 128 -3.46 1.14 3.99
C MET A 128 -4.87 0.61 4.36
N LYS A 129 -5.81 1.47 4.80
CA LYS A 129 -7.21 1.06 5.05
C LYS A 129 -8.10 0.97 3.81
N ARG A 130 -7.68 1.52 2.65
CA ARG A 130 -8.56 1.63 1.46
C ARG A 130 -8.11 0.80 0.27
N VAL A 131 -6.81 0.47 0.18
CA VAL A 131 -6.25 -0.29 -0.94
C VAL A 131 -6.45 -1.80 -0.75
N GLU A 132 -6.47 -2.27 0.50
CA GLU A 132 -6.65 -3.68 0.84
C GLU A 132 -8.02 -4.24 0.39
N LYS A 133 -9.08 -3.41 0.45
CA LYS A 133 -10.44 -3.89 0.16
C LYS A 133 -10.77 -3.99 -1.34
N THR A 134 -10.03 -3.30 -2.20
CA THR A 134 -10.35 -3.24 -3.64
C THR A 134 -9.39 -4.05 -4.50
N LEU A 135 -8.09 -4.11 -4.14
CA LEU A 135 -7.10 -4.90 -4.88
C LEU A 135 -7.09 -6.37 -4.43
N ILE A 136 -7.08 -6.66 -3.13
CA ILE A 136 -6.97 -8.04 -2.63
C ILE A 136 -8.26 -8.84 -2.87
N LYS A 137 -9.44 -8.20 -2.77
CA LYS A 137 -10.73 -8.90 -2.97
C LYS A 137 -11.02 -9.29 -4.43
N ASN A 138 -10.36 -8.65 -5.40
CA ASN A 138 -10.56 -8.89 -6.84
C ASN A 138 -9.40 -9.63 -7.53
N LEU A 139 -8.40 -10.06 -6.75
CA LEU A 139 -7.23 -10.84 -7.20
C LEU A 139 -7.31 -12.33 -6.85
N ARG A 140 -8.47 -12.84 -6.41
CA ARG A 140 -8.80 -14.27 -6.62
C ARG A 140 -8.99 -14.50 -8.12
N ILE A 141 -7.88 -14.57 -8.85
CA ILE A 141 -7.86 -15.05 -10.23
C ILE A 141 -8.23 -16.53 -10.14
N PRO A 142 -9.40 -16.97 -10.65
CA PRO A 142 -9.75 -18.38 -10.64
C PRO A 142 -8.69 -19.16 -11.43
N LYS A 143 -8.13 -20.20 -10.80
CA LYS A 143 -7.42 -21.25 -11.52
C LYS A 143 -8.43 -21.92 -12.44
N TYR A 144 -8.27 -21.77 -13.75
CA TYR A 144 -8.93 -22.65 -14.71
C TYR A 144 -7.92 -23.73 -15.08
N ASN A 145 -8.33 -24.99 -14.85
CA ASN A 145 -7.74 -26.20 -15.44
C ASN A 145 -8.03 -26.23 -16.94
#